data_AF-A0A435GI40-F1
#
_entry.id   AF-A0A435GI40-F1
#
_cell.length_a   1.000
_cell.length_b   1.000
_cell.length_c   1.000
_cell.angle_alpha   90.00
_cell.angle_beta   90.00
_cell.angle_gamma   90.00
#
_symmetry.space_group_name_H-M   'P 1'
#
loop_
_entity.id
_entity.type
_entity.pdbx_description
1 polymer ?
#
loop_
_entity_poly.entity_id
_entity_poly.type
_entity_poly.pdbx_seq_one_letter_code
_entity_poly.pdbx_strand_id
1 'polypeptide(L)'
;MARPMHWLCATERKPGGISAARLIRRAKSLILFAGLPAVPANGSNIMQFRLLPPLAGLLVLGLLLFFQAPAGAQLFETKAAQALMIDAETGTVLFSKEADKPIPPASMAKLMTMEVVFNAIKSGRLKLDDTFVVSENAWRKGGAPSGTSTMFAKLKSSIRLEDLIQGVTVQAAND
;
A
#
# COMPACT_ATOMS: atom_id res chain seq x y z
N MET A 1 1.17 21.24 -23.80
CA MET A 1 2.14 20.21 -24.24
C MET A 1 2.71 19.55 -22.98
N ALA A 2 2.07 18.47 -22.51
CA ALA A 2 2.53 17.71 -21.35
C ALA A 2 2.86 16.30 -21.82
N ARG A 3 4.11 15.88 -21.67
CA ARG A 3 4.52 14.48 -21.91
C ARG A 3 4.38 13.72 -20.59
N PRO A 4 3.77 12.53 -20.55
CA PRO A 4 3.74 11.72 -19.35
C PRO A 4 5.09 11.01 -19.13
N MET A 5 5.63 11.09 -17.91
CA MET A 5 6.78 10.29 -17.50
C MET A 5 6.36 8.83 -17.35
N HIS A 6 6.91 7.98 -18.21
CA HIS A 6 6.86 6.53 -18.12
C HIS A 6 7.85 6.07 -17.04
N TRP A 7 7.36 5.66 -15.87
CA TRP A 7 8.15 4.90 -14.91
C TRP A 7 8.20 3.43 -15.37
N LEU A 8 9.29 3.06 -16.05
CA LEU A 8 9.60 1.66 -16.35
C LEU A 8 10.17 1.01 -15.07
N CYS A 9 9.31 0.34 -14.30
CA CYS A 9 9.76 -0.65 -13.33
C CYS A 9 9.82 -2.00 -14.06
N ALA A 10 11.03 -2.41 -14.45
CA ALA A 10 11.28 -3.72 -15.04
C ALA A 10 11.12 -4.80 -13.96
N THR A 11 9.97 -5.50 -13.95
CA THR A 11 9.82 -6.73 -13.17
C THR A 11 10.20 -7.93 -14.04
N GLU A 12 11.28 -8.57 -13.63
CA GLU A 12 11.82 -9.82 -14.13
C GLU A 12 10.76 -10.94 -14.17
N ARG A 13 10.51 -11.50 -15.36
CA ARG A 13 9.65 -12.68 -15.53
C ARG A 13 10.39 -13.93 -15.04
N LYS A 14 9.88 -14.57 -13.99
CA LYS A 14 10.16 -15.99 -13.71
C LYS A 14 9.00 -16.88 -14.19
N PRO A 15 9.28 -17.99 -14.90
CA PRO A 15 8.27 -18.91 -15.42
C PRO A 15 7.86 -19.92 -14.34
N GLY A 16 6.58 -20.29 -14.27
CA GLY A 16 6.16 -21.48 -13.52
C GLY A 16 4.91 -21.38 -12.64
N GLY A 17 4.17 -20.27 -12.64
CA GLY A 17 2.90 -20.19 -11.90
C GLY A 17 1.72 -20.72 -12.70
N ILE A 18 1.10 -21.81 -12.25
CA ILE A 18 -0.18 -22.29 -12.79
C ILE A 18 -1.24 -21.23 -12.48
N SER A 19 -1.71 -20.51 -13.51
CA SER A 19 -2.77 -19.51 -13.38
C SER A 19 -4.04 -20.12 -12.78
N ALA A 20 -4.63 -19.45 -11.80
CA ALA A 20 -5.93 -19.78 -11.19
C ALA A 20 -7.06 -19.96 -12.22
N ALA A 21 -6.91 -19.39 -13.42
CA ALA A 21 -7.84 -19.60 -14.55
C ALA A 21 -7.84 -21.05 -15.09
N ARG A 22 -6.82 -21.86 -14.77
CA ARG A 22 -6.72 -23.27 -15.19
C ARG A 22 -7.45 -24.22 -14.23
N LEU A 23 -7.66 -23.82 -12.97
CA LEU A 23 -8.37 -24.63 -11.97
C LEU A 23 -9.90 -24.59 -12.19
N ILE A 24 -10.44 -23.45 -12.63
CA ILE A 24 -11.88 -23.27 -12.87
C ILE A 24 -12.36 -24.05 -14.11
N ARG A 25 -11.46 -24.34 -15.07
CA ARG A 25 -11.81 -25.08 -16.29
C ARG A 25 -11.95 -26.60 -16.08
N ARG A 26 -11.41 -27.16 -14.98
CA ARG A 26 -11.61 -28.59 -14.63
C ARG A 26 -12.88 -28.87 -13.81
N ALA A 27 -13.42 -27.86 -13.12
CA ALA A 27 -14.65 -28.03 -12.33
C ALA A 27 -15.92 -28.05 -13.20
N LYS A 28 -15.88 -27.49 -14.42
CA LYS A 28 -17.04 -27.45 -15.33
C LYS A 28 -17.31 -28.75 -16.10
N SER A 29 -16.45 -29.76 -15.98
CA SER A 29 -16.56 -31.00 -16.77
C SER A 29 -17.09 -32.21 -15.99
N LEU A 30 -17.50 -32.03 -14.72
CA LEU A 30 -17.99 -33.11 -13.85
C LEU A 30 -19.49 -32.98 -13.49
N ILE A 31 -20.26 -32.25 -14.28
CA ILE A 31 -21.72 -32.18 -14.17
C ILE A 31 -22.31 -32.36 -15.57
N LEU A 32 -22.29 -33.59 -16.08
CA LEU A 32 -23.24 -34.00 -17.11
C LEU A 32 -23.39 -35.53 -17.06
N PHE A 33 -24.64 -35.98 -17.21
CA PHE A 33 -25.13 -37.36 -17.10
C PHE A 33 -25.44 -37.89 -15.69
N ALA A 34 -26.46 -37.30 -15.07
CA ALA A 34 -27.44 -38.10 -14.35
C ALA A 34 -28.70 -38.16 -15.22
N GLY A 35 -29.00 -39.34 -15.79
CA GLY A 35 -30.24 -39.57 -16.53
C GLY A 35 -31.43 -39.42 -15.59
N LEU A 36 -32.26 -38.42 -15.84
CA LEU A 36 -33.60 -38.34 -15.27
C LEU A 36 -34.48 -39.35 -16.01
N PRO A 37 -35.19 -40.26 -15.32
CA PRO A 37 -36.21 -41.07 -15.98
C PRO A 37 -37.36 -40.15 -16.42
N ALA A 38 -37.77 -40.31 -17.67
CA ALA A 38 -38.96 -39.67 -18.21
C ALA A 38 -40.19 -40.09 -17.41
N VAL A 39 -40.88 -39.12 -16.80
CA VAL A 39 -42.18 -39.33 -16.17
C VAL A 39 -43.24 -39.35 -17.28
N PRO A 40 -44.02 -40.42 -17.48
CA PRO A 40 -45.09 -40.42 -18.44
C PRO A 40 -46.25 -39.55 -17.94
N ALA A 41 -46.67 -38.60 -18.77
CA ALA A 41 -47.93 -37.89 -18.57
C ALA A 41 -49.07 -38.81 -19.02
N ASN A 42 -49.73 -39.48 -18.08
CA ASN A 42 -51.06 -40.02 -18.29
C ASN A 42 -51.95 -39.68 -17.07
N GLY A 43 -53.14 -39.20 -17.37
CA GLY A 43 -54.04 -38.55 -16.44
C GLY A 43 -54.63 -39.46 -15.37
N SER A 44 -55.29 -38.80 -14.42
CA SER A 44 -55.93 -39.27 -13.18
C SER A 44 -54.98 -39.37 -11.96
N ASN A 45 -55.45 -38.84 -10.82
CA ASN A 45 -54.85 -38.83 -9.48
C ASN A 45 -54.12 -37.53 -9.05
N ILE A 46 -54.94 -36.50 -8.84
CA ILE A 46 -55.14 -35.84 -7.54
C ILE A 46 -53.93 -35.91 -6.57
N MET A 47 -53.23 -34.78 -6.47
CA MET A 47 -52.61 -34.23 -5.25
C MET A 47 -51.80 -35.19 -4.36
N GLN A 48 -50.51 -35.37 -4.69
CA GLN A 48 -49.50 -35.75 -3.70
C GLN A 48 -48.30 -34.82 -3.78
N PHE A 49 -48.43 -33.65 -3.16
CA PHE A 49 -47.30 -32.83 -2.74
C PHE A 49 -46.52 -33.67 -1.73
N ARG A 50 -45.55 -34.47 -2.19
CA ARG A 50 -44.66 -35.24 -1.33
C ARG A 50 -43.89 -34.24 -0.47
N LEU A 51 -44.35 -34.09 0.78
CA LEU A 51 -43.64 -33.45 1.87
C LEU A 51 -42.22 -34.03 1.90
N LEU A 52 -41.26 -33.27 1.37
CA LEU A 52 -39.84 -33.54 1.59
C LEU A 52 -39.65 -33.58 3.12
N PRO A 53 -39.03 -34.61 3.71
CA PRO A 53 -38.95 -34.70 5.16
C PRO A 53 -38.19 -33.49 5.71
N PRO A 54 -38.70 -32.79 6.74
CA PRO A 54 -38.03 -31.61 7.33
C PRO A 54 -36.61 -31.92 7.84
N LEU A 55 -36.34 -33.21 8.08
CA LEU A 55 -35.02 -33.75 8.39
C LEU A 55 -33.98 -33.53 7.29
N ALA A 56 -34.35 -33.61 6.01
CA ALA A 56 -33.40 -33.36 4.92
C ALA A 56 -32.99 -31.88 4.87
N GLY A 57 -33.93 -30.96 5.15
CA GLY A 57 -33.65 -29.53 5.27
C GLY A 57 -32.77 -29.21 6.48
N LEU A 58 -33.04 -29.83 7.63
CA LEU A 58 -32.21 -29.71 8.85
C LEU A 58 -30.80 -30.26 8.67
N LEU A 59 -30.64 -31.34 7.90
CA LEU A 59 -29.34 -31.94 7.63
C LEU A 59 -28.50 -31.08 6.68
N VAL A 60 -29.13 -30.49 5.65
CA VAL A 60 -28.46 -29.52 4.75
C VAL A 60 -28.11 -28.22 5.48
N LEU A 61 -29.00 -27.70 6.35
CA LEU A 61 -28.72 -26.53 7.17
C LEU A 61 -27.61 -26.81 8.19
N GLY A 62 -27.62 -27.98 8.82
CA GLY A 62 -26.55 -28.43 9.71
C GLY A 62 -25.21 -28.56 8.99
N LEU A 63 -25.20 -29.06 7.75
CA LEU A 63 -24.00 -29.17 6.93
C LEU A 63 -23.46 -27.78 6.51
N LEU A 64 -24.34 -26.83 6.20
CA LEU A 64 -23.98 -25.44 5.89
C LEU A 64 -23.41 -24.68 7.10
N LEU A 65 -23.91 -24.97 8.31
CA LEU A 65 -23.37 -24.41 9.55
C LEU A 65 -22.03 -25.04 9.94
N PHE A 66 -21.77 -26.29 9.55
CA PHE A 66 -20.48 -26.96 9.75
C PHE A 66 -19.39 -26.47 8.79
N PHE A 67 -19.76 -25.89 7.65
CA PHE A 67 -18.83 -25.38 6.62
C PHE A 67 -18.45 -23.89 6.80
N GLN A 68 -18.56 -23.37 8.02
CA GLN A 68 -18.01 -22.05 8.37
C GLN A 68 -16.48 -22.15 8.45
N ALA A 69 -15.81 -22.05 7.30
CA ALA A 69 -14.35 -21.91 7.27
C ALA A 69 -13.97 -20.64 8.06
N PRO A 70 -12.99 -20.71 8.98
CA PRO A 70 -12.53 -19.50 9.65
C PRO A 70 -12.05 -18.54 8.56
N ALA A 71 -12.62 -17.33 8.54
CA ALA A 71 -12.10 -16.25 7.72
C ALA A 71 -10.71 -15.92 8.25
N GLY A 72 -9.69 -16.50 7.61
CA GLY A 72 -8.30 -16.23 7.96
C GLY A 72 -8.03 -14.75 7.74
N ALA A 73 -7.71 -14.03 8.81
CA ALA A 73 -7.20 -12.68 8.70
C ALA A 73 -5.99 -12.71 7.76
N GLN A 74 -6.06 -11.98 6.64
CA GLN A 74 -4.93 -11.85 5.75
C GLN A 74 -3.84 -11.08 6.49
N LEU A 75 -2.82 -11.80 6.96
CA LEU A 75 -1.63 -11.17 7.54
C LEU A 75 -0.98 -10.31 6.44
N PHE A 76 -0.89 -9.01 6.69
CA PHE A 76 -0.18 -8.09 5.80
C PHE A 76 1.32 -8.35 5.94
N GLU A 77 1.90 -8.99 4.93
CA GLU A 77 3.33 -9.29 4.88
C GLU A 77 4.07 -8.30 3.99
N THR A 78 5.18 -7.77 4.50
CA THR A 78 6.05 -6.85 3.77
C THR A 78 7.50 -7.34 3.77
N LYS A 79 8.19 -7.09 2.65
CA LYS A 79 9.62 -7.35 2.51
C LYS A 79 10.48 -6.41 3.36
N ALA A 80 9.92 -5.29 3.84
CA ALA A 80 10.63 -4.36 4.68
C ALA A 80 11.07 -5.03 6.01
N ALA A 81 12.27 -4.70 6.47
CA ALA A 81 12.78 -5.18 7.75
C ALA A 81 12.05 -4.52 8.93
N GLN A 82 11.69 -3.24 8.79
CA GLN A 82 10.88 -2.47 9.74
C GLN A 82 9.73 -1.81 9.00
N ALA A 83 8.58 -1.70 9.66
CA ALA A 83 7.43 -0.97 9.13
C ALA A 83 6.52 -0.51 10.27
N LEU A 84 5.94 0.68 10.10
CA LEU A 84 4.91 1.22 10.97
C LEU A 84 3.85 1.90 10.08
N MET A 85 2.59 1.54 10.28
CA MET A 85 1.46 2.17 9.62
C MET A 85 0.51 2.68 10.70
N ILE A 86 0.24 3.96 10.65
CA ILE A 86 -0.64 4.65 11.59
C ILE A 86 -1.76 5.34 10.83
N ASP A 87 -2.94 5.37 11.43
CA ASP A 87 -3.97 6.31 11.06
C ASP A 87 -3.60 7.71 11.56
N ALA A 88 -3.57 8.70 10.66
CA ALA A 88 -3.06 10.03 10.98
C ALA A 88 -3.99 10.85 11.88
N GLU A 89 -5.31 10.60 11.84
CA GLU A 89 -6.29 11.35 12.63
C GLU A 89 -6.42 10.80 14.05
N THR A 90 -6.48 9.48 14.17
CA THR A 90 -6.71 8.78 15.45
C THR A 90 -5.43 8.36 16.15
N GLY A 91 -4.30 8.29 15.42
CA GLY A 91 -3.04 7.72 15.92
C GLY A 91 -3.08 6.20 16.07
N THR A 92 -4.13 5.53 15.57
CA THR A 92 -4.28 4.08 15.69
C THR A 92 -3.19 3.38 14.88
N VAL A 93 -2.43 2.49 15.53
CA VAL A 93 -1.45 1.64 14.84
C VAL A 93 -2.20 0.54 14.08
N LEU A 94 -2.13 0.61 12.76
CA LEU A 94 -2.77 -0.36 11.85
C LEU A 94 -1.85 -1.54 11.54
N PHE A 95 -0.54 -1.31 11.57
CA PHE A 95 0.47 -2.34 11.35
C PHE A 95 1.80 -1.94 11.98
N SER A 96 2.49 -2.89 12.62
CA SER A 96 3.82 -2.68 13.20
C SER A 96 4.69 -3.92 13.00
N LYS A 97 5.92 -3.70 12.54
CA LYS A 97 6.97 -4.71 12.37
C LYS A 97 8.29 -4.10 12.79
N GLU A 98 8.83 -4.56 13.93
CA GLU A 98 10.13 -4.09 14.47
C GLU A 98 10.22 -2.55 14.55
N ALA A 99 9.11 -1.86 14.81
CA ALA A 99 9.01 -0.40 14.66
C ALA A 99 9.88 0.38 15.65
N ASP A 100 10.10 -0.14 16.86
CA ASP A 100 10.88 0.52 17.91
C ASP A 100 12.40 0.26 17.81
N LYS A 101 12.83 -0.56 16.83
CA LYS A 101 14.23 -0.88 16.65
C LYS A 101 15.00 0.34 16.12
N PRO A 102 16.06 0.81 16.81
CA PRO A 102 16.84 1.95 16.32
C PRO A 102 17.49 1.66 14.98
N ILE A 103 17.31 2.58 14.03
CA ILE A 103 17.93 2.55 12.70
C ILE A 103 18.48 3.93 12.34
N PRO A 104 19.56 4.02 11.55
CA PRO A 104 20.02 5.30 11.04
C PRO A 104 18.94 5.91 10.14
N PRO A 105 18.49 7.15 10.39
CA PRO A 105 17.37 7.75 9.66
C PRO A 105 17.71 8.13 8.20
N ALA A 106 18.99 8.21 7.86
CA ALA A 106 19.48 8.72 6.58
C ALA A 106 18.78 10.07 6.24
N SER A 107 18.32 10.25 5.00
CA SER A 107 17.63 11.47 4.58
C SER A 107 16.30 11.74 5.31
N MET A 108 15.72 10.78 6.04
CA MET A 108 14.52 11.06 6.86
C MET A 108 14.81 12.02 8.00
N ALA A 109 16.07 12.16 8.42
CA ALA A 109 16.47 13.15 9.43
C ALA A 109 16.09 14.59 9.03
N LYS A 110 15.95 14.87 7.73
CA LYS A 110 15.50 16.17 7.20
C LYS A 110 14.10 16.57 7.67
N LEU A 111 13.25 15.60 8.03
CA LEU A 111 11.94 15.90 8.62
C LEU A 111 12.08 16.68 9.93
N MET A 112 13.04 16.30 10.79
CA MET A 112 13.32 17.04 12.01
C MET A 112 13.93 18.42 11.72
N THR A 113 14.78 18.54 10.69
CA THR A 113 15.29 19.84 10.26
C THR A 113 14.15 20.77 9.85
N MET A 114 13.20 20.27 9.06
CA MET A 114 12.03 21.05 8.64
C MET A 114 11.12 21.40 9.81
N GLU A 115 10.94 20.50 10.78
CA GLU A 115 10.16 20.81 11.98
C GLU A 115 10.75 21.99 12.77
N VAL A 116 12.08 22.05 12.92
CA VAL A 116 12.75 23.19 13.58
C VAL A 116 12.53 24.49 12.81
N VAL A 117 12.60 24.45 11.47
CA VAL A 117 12.37 25.62 10.61
C VAL A 117 10.91 26.09 10.70
N PHE A 118 9.94 25.18 10.60
CA PHE A 118 8.52 25.52 10.72
C PHE A 118 8.16 26.03 12.11
N ASN A 119 8.78 25.52 13.17
CA ASN A 119 8.63 26.07 14.51
C ASN A 119 9.19 27.50 14.59
N ALA A 120 10.36 27.76 13.99
CA ALA A 120 10.92 29.12 13.93
C ALA A 120 10.01 30.10 13.17
N ILE A 121 9.39 29.66 12.07
CA ILE A 121 8.39 30.45 11.32
C ILE A 121 7.13 30.68 12.17
N LYS A 122 6.58 29.62 12.78
CA LYS A 122 5.37 29.69 13.62
C LYS A 122 5.56 30.60 14.84
N SER A 123 6.76 30.62 15.42
CA SER A 123 7.13 31.51 16.53
C SER A 123 7.49 32.94 16.09
N GLY A 124 7.46 33.24 14.79
CA GLY A 124 7.78 34.56 14.24
C GLY A 124 9.26 34.92 14.25
N ARG A 125 10.15 33.96 14.54
CA ARG A 125 11.62 34.17 14.53
C ARG A 125 12.18 34.23 13.11
N LEU A 126 11.50 33.60 12.16
CA LEU A 126 11.84 33.60 10.74
C LEU A 126 10.61 33.90 9.90
N LYS A 127 10.83 34.46 8.71
CA LYS A 127 9.83 34.68 7.67
C LYS A 127 10.24 34.00 6.38
N LEU A 128 9.27 33.66 5.54
CA LEU A 128 9.51 32.97 4.27
C LEU A 128 10.36 33.79 3.28
N ASP A 129 10.32 35.11 3.39
CA ASP A 129 11.09 36.06 2.59
C ASP A 129 12.48 36.38 3.16
N ASP A 130 12.81 35.89 4.36
CA ASP A 130 14.16 36.02 4.92
C ASP A 130 15.18 35.36 3.99
N THR A 131 16.34 35.99 3.84
CA THR A 131 17.39 35.49 2.95
C THR A 131 18.61 35.03 3.70
N PHE A 132 19.19 33.92 3.21
CA PHE A 132 20.38 33.31 3.79
C PHE A 132 21.48 33.23 2.75
N VAL A 133 22.71 33.55 3.18
CA VAL A 133 23.88 33.49 2.32
C VAL A 133 24.48 32.08 2.36
N VAL A 134 24.66 31.49 1.19
CA VAL A 134 25.25 30.16 1.04
C VAL A 134 26.72 30.20 1.49
N SER A 135 27.01 29.50 2.57
CA SER A 135 28.36 29.37 3.11
C SER A 135 29.22 28.44 2.25
N GLU A 136 30.55 28.57 2.37
CA GLU A 136 31.46 27.63 1.73
C GLU A 136 31.30 26.21 2.28
N ASN A 137 30.98 26.07 3.57
CA ASN A 137 30.73 24.77 4.18
C ASN A 137 29.49 24.09 3.59
N ALA A 138 28.39 24.83 3.44
CA ALA A 138 27.15 24.36 2.79
C ALA A 138 27.44 23.89 1.36
N TRP A 139 28.05 24.77 0.56
CA TRP A 139 28.42 24.45 -0.82
C TRP A 139 29.37 23.25 -0.93
N ARG A 140 30.40 23.16 -0.09
CA ARG A 140 31.42 22.10 -0.18
C ARG A 140 30.92 20.74 0.30
N LYS A 141 30.11 20.69 1.37
CA LYS A 141 29.68 19.43 2.00
C LYS A 141 28.31 18.94 1.52
N GLY A 142 27.41 19.85 1.18
CA GLY A 142 26.06 19.52 0.72
C GLY A 142 25.78 19.90 -0.73
N GLY A 143 26.59 20.80 -1.31
CA GLY A 143 26.38 21.34 -2.65
C GLY A 143 26.93 20.48 -3.78
N ALA A 144 27.06 21.08 -4.97
CA ALA A 144 27.53 20.42 -6.19
C ALA A 144 28.82 19.57 -6.05
N PRO A 145 29.88 20.01 -5.33
CA PRO A 145 31.09 19.22 -5.12
C PRO A 145 30.89 17.94 -4.29
N SER A 146 29.80 17.84 -3.52
CA SER A 146 29.57 16.71 -2.61
C SER A 146 29.20 15.41 -3.34
N GLY A 147 28.68 15.50 -4.57
CA GLY A 147 28.12 14.35 -5.30
C GLY A 147 26.84 13.78 -4.67
N THR A 148 26.22 14.49 -3.72
CA THR A 148 24.98 14.08 -3.05
C THR A 148 23.79 14.89 -3.56
N SER A 149 22.59 14.66 -3.01
CA SER A 149 21.41 15.45 -3.39
C SER A 149 21.59 16.91 -2.97
N THR A 150 21.38 17.83 -3.90
CA THR A 150 21.69 19.25 -3.75
C THR A 150 20.73 20.10 -4.57
N MET A 151 20.51 21.33 -4.12
CA MET A 151 19.82 22.37 -4.90
C MET A 151 20.74 23.20 -5.79
N PHE A 152 22.00 22.80 -5.88
CA PHE A 152 23.03 23.48 -6.66
C PHE A 152 23.15 24.95 -6.27
N ALA A 153 23.01 25.25 -4.98
CA ALA A 153 23.10 26.60 -4.45
C ALA A 153 24.49 27.20 -4.76
N LYS A 154 24.51 28.38 -5.39
CA LYS A 154 25.77 29.03 -5.78
C LYS A 154 26.49 29.56 -4.53
N LEU A 155 27.80 29.36 -4.46
CA LEU A 155 28.61 29.89 -3.36
C LEU A 155 28.43 31.41 -3.23
N LYS A 156 28.17 31.89 -2.00
CA LYS A 156 27.87 33.30 -1.66
C LYS A 156 26.58 33.87 -2.27
N SER A 157 25.73 33.07 -2.92
CA SER A 157 24.39 33.56 -3.30
C SER A 157 23.51 33.73 -2.07
N SER A 158 22.53 34.62 -2.19
CA SER A 158 21.49 34.84 -1.19
C SER A 158 20.21 34.15 -1.67
N ILE A 159 19.63 33.27 -0.87
CA ILE A 159 18.47 32.45 -1.21
C ILE A 159 17.39 32.69 -0.15
N ARG A 160 16.12 32.82 -0.58
CA ARG A 160 15.00 33.01 0.33
C ARG A 160 14.70 31.73 1.10
N LEU A 161 14.17 31.86 2.32
CA LEU A 161 13.83 30.71 3.15
C LEU A 161 12.84 29.78 2.46
N GLU A 162 11.86 30.31 1.72
CA GLU A 162 10.92 29.50 0.95
C GLU A 162 11.61 28.59 -0.08
N ASP A 163 12.63 29.10 -0.78
CA ASP A 163 13.38 28.35 -1.79
C ASP A 163 14.24 27.27 -1.13
N LEU A 164 14.80 27.55 0.05
CA LEU A 164 15.54 26.57 0.85
C LEU A 164 14.64 25.42 1.32
N ILE A 165 13.44 25.75 1.82
CA ILE A 165 12.44 24.74 2.22
C ILE A 165 12.06 23.88 1.01
N GLN A 166 11.89 24.49 -0.17
CA GLN A 166 11.61 23.75 -1.39
C GLN A 166 12.79 22.86 -1.82
N GLY A 167 14.02 23.33 -1.70
CA GLY A 167 15.23 22.54 -1.95
C GLY A 167 15.28 21.29 -1.08
N VAL A 168 15.04 21.43 0.22
CA VAL A 168 15.01 20.28 1.15
C VAL A 168 13.82 19.36 0.86
N THR A 169 12.63 19.90 0.61
CA THR A 169 11.40 19.09 0.52
C THR A 169 11.25 18.40 -0.84
N VAL A 170 11.61 19.07 -1.93
CA VAL A 170 11.44 18.55 -3.30
C VAL A 170 12.68 17.79 -3.77
N GLN A 171 13.88 18.34 -3.50
CA GLN A 171 15.13 17.77 -3.99
C GLN A 171 15.86 16.96 -2.93
N ALA A 172 15.36 16.91 -1.69
CA ALA A 172 16.09 16.32 -0.56
C ALA A 172 17.52 16.88 -0.42
N ALA A 173 17.70 18.16 -0.76
CA ALA A 173 18.99 18.85 -0.83
C ALA A 173 19.73 18.86 0.51
N ASN A 174 21.06 18.76 0.47
CA ASN A 174 21.96 18.73 1.63
C ASN A 174 22.71 20.04 1.88
N ASP A 175 22.84 20.91 0.86
CA ASP A 175 23.46 22.24 0.95
C ASP A 175 22.63 23.21 1.80
#